data_AF-A6MZB0-F1
#
_entry.id   AF-A6MZB0-F1
#
_cell.length_a   1.000
_cell.length_b   1.000
_cell.length_c   1.000
_cell.angle_alpha   90.00
_cell.angle_beta   90.00
_cell.angle_gamma   90.00
#
_symmetry.space_group_name_H-M   'P 1'
#
loop_
_entity.id
_entity.type
_entity.pdbx_description
1 polymer ?
#
loop_
_entity_poly.entity_id
_entity_poly.type
_entity_poly.pdbx_seq_one_letter_code
_entity_poly.pdbx_strand_id
1 'polypeptide(L)'
;RRELLRVYTTNIESIYRRFVEERRNKLSKLIEDKMRWSSFCAFWSAIDPSTRHRMSREKTDVILKVLVKHFFVEKEVTSTLVMDSLYTGLKALEYQSKGKKGRTIADLDELPAPMIHVDMDMFVLASDVIDLLERAALEPLPCQPVSPKDDKCSQSRMKDGASGEVNKISMEREERRLTELGRKILETFVLSHIFSGIEVAYQEAVALKRQEELIREEEEEAWLLGNEMKGKRAGGANEKDKRAKKKQAQQKKNNRKIKDKERDEKFEAKILERLHDETAIDDSDGLSSK
;
A
#
# COMPACT_ATOMS: atom_id res chain seq x y z
N ARG A 1 36.47 -35.44 11.79
CA ARG A 1 36.34 -33.95 11.70
C ARG A 1 36.26 -33.47 10.25
N ARG A 2 37.22 -33.76 9.37
CA ARG A 2 37.18 -33.30 7.97
C ARG A 2 36.00 -33.85 7.15
N GLU A 3 35.77 -35.16 7.18
CA GLU A 3 34.65 -35.78 6.45
C GLU A 3 33.30 -35.25 6.93
N LEU A 4 33.22 -35.02 8.25
CA LEU A 4 32.07 -34.40 8.89
C LEU A 4 31.82 -32.98 8.34
N LEU A 5 32.85 -32.13 8.27
CA LEU A 5 32.75 -30.79 7.69
C LEU A 5 32.32 -30.83 6.21
N ARG A 6 32.87 -31.74 5.41
CA ARG A 6 32.54 -31.86 3.98
C ARG A 6 31.07 -32.25 3.77
N VAL A 7 30.61 -33.30 4.44
CA VAL A 7 29.21 -33.77 4.36
C VAL A 7 28.25 -32.67 4.83
N TYR A 8 28.58 -31.96 5.90
CA TYR A 8 27.75 -30.85 6.38
C TYR A 8 27.76 -29.64 5.45
N THR A 9 28.88 -29.32 4.82
CA THR A 9 28.94 -28.21 3.86
C THR A 9 28.00 -28.47 2.70
N THR A 10 27.99 -29.69 2.14
CA THR A 10 27.02 -30.07 1.10
C THR A 10 25.56 -29.98 1.58
N ASN A 11 25.28 -30.35 2.83
CA ASN A 11 23.94 -30.24 3.41
C ASN A 11 23.51 -28.77 3.57
N ILE A 12 24.35 -27.93 4.18
CA ILE A 12 24.06 -26.50 4.37
C ILE A 12 23.96 -25.79 3.02
N GLU A 13 24.78 -26.17 2.03
CA GLU A 13 24.67 -25.66 0.66
C GLU A 13 23.33 -25.99 0.02
N SER A 14 22.82 -27.20 0.25
CA SER A 14 21.51 -27.63 -0.24
C SER A 14 20.38 -26.80 0.39
N ILE A 15 20.43 -26.64 1.72
CA ILE A 15 19.46 -25.82 2.47
C ILE A 15 19.50 -24.37 1.98
N TYR A 16 20.69 -23.77 1.92
CA TYR A 16 20.88 -22.41 1.44
C TYR A 16 20.39 -22.25 0.00
N ARG A 17 20.73 -23.18 -0.89
CA ARG A 17 20.28 -23.16 -2.29
C ARG A 17 18.76 -23.11 -2.36
N ARG A 18 18.06 -24.03 -1.67
CA ARG A 18 16.59 -24.08 -1.66
C ARG A 18 15.99 -22.77 -1.14
N PHE A 19 16.50 -22.28 -0.02
CA PHE A 19 16.05 -21.04 0.61
C PHE A 19 16.22 -19.84 -0.32
N VAL A 20 17.41 -19.67 -0.91
CA VAL A 20 17.69 -18.56 -1.84
C VAL A 20 16.86 -18.66 -3.10
N GLU A 21 16.74 -19.85 -3.69
CA GLU A 21 15.93 -20.06 -4.90
C GLU A 21 14.47 -19.67 -4.66
N GLU A 22 13.88 -20.06 -3.52
CA GLU A 22 12.50 -19.69 -3.21
C GLU A 22 12.32 -18.16 -3.12
N ARG A 23 13.24 -17.46 -2.43
CA ARG A 23 13.17 -15.99 -2.29
C ARG A 23 13.45 -15.29 -3.62
N ARG A 24 14.45 -15.73 -4.36
CA ARG A 24 14.80 -15.22 -5.69
C ARG A 24 13.61 -15.34 -6.65
N ASN A 25 12.95 -16.50 -6.69
CA ASN A 25 11.79 -16.72 -7.56
C ASN A 25 10.63 -15.75 -7.27
N LYS A 26 10.41 -15.40 -5.99
CA LYS A 26 9.40 -14.40 -5.61
C LYS A 26 9.79 -13.00 -6.11
N LEU A 27 11.05 -12.62 -5.94
CA LEU A 27 11.57 -11.33 -6.43
C LEU A 27 11.55 -11.23 -7.95
N SER A 28 11.97 -12.26 -8.67
CA SER A 28 11.95 -12.28 -10.13
C SER A 28 10.54 -12.07 -10.68
N LYS A 29 9.53 -12.74 -10.12
CA LYS A 29 8.12 -12.54 -10.51
C LYS A 29 7.65 -11.10 -10.31
N LEU A 30 8.08 -10.45 -9.22
CA LEU A 30 7.74 -9.04 -8.96
C LEU A 30 8.39 -8.11 -10.00
N ILE A 31 9.66 -8.32 -10.34
CA ILE A 31 10.45 -7.49 -11.25
C ILE A 31 10.04 -7.70 -12.73
N GLU A 32 9.57 -8.91 -13.07
CA GLU A 32 9.03 -9.24 -14.38
C GLU A 32 7.69 -8.55 -14.66
N ASP A 33 6.82 -8.43 -13.64
CA ASP A 33 5.60 -7.62 -13.72
C ASP A 33 5.96 -6.13 -13.77
N LYS A 34 6.16 -5.60 -14.98
CA LYS A 34 6.59 -4.21 -15.20
C LYS A 34 5.63 -3.19 -14.63
N MET A 35 4.33 -3.48 -14.61
CA MET A 35 3.33 -2.56 -14.06
C MET A 35 3.45 -2.49 -12.54
N ARG A 36 3.47 -3.66 -11.88
CA ARG A 36 3.61 -3.74 -10.42
C ARG A 36 4.98 -3.24 -9.95
N TRP A 37 6.06 -3.59 -10.65
CA TRP A 37 7.41 -3.12 -10.35
C TRP A 37 7.52 -1.60 -10.45
N SER A 38 7.06 -1.01 -11.55
CA SER A 38 7.12 0.46 -11.72
C SER A 38 6.30 1.19 -10.66
N SER A 39 5.12 0.66 -10.32
CA SER A 39 4.28 1.19 -9.24
C SER A 39 4.97 1.10 -7.88
N PHE A 40 5.62 -0.03 -7.59
CA PHE A 40 6.41 -0.22 -6.36
C PHE A 40 7.59 0.76 -6.30
N CYS A 41 8.36 0.92 -7.38
CA CYS A 41 9.47 1.87 -7.45
C CYS A 41 9.00 3.32 -7.26
N ALA A 42 7.86 3.69 -7.85
CA ALA A 42 7.27 5.01 -7.68
C ALA A 42 6.82 5.23 -6.22
N PHE A 43 6.18 4.24 -5.61
CA PHE A 43 5.84 4.24 -4.19
C PHE A 43 7.09 4.46 -3.33
N TRP A 44 8.11 3.63 -3.50
CA TRP A 44 9.35 3.73 -2.72
C TRP A 44 10.04 5.09 -2.88
N SER A 45 10.08 5.61 -4.11
CA SER A 45 10.67 6.92 -4.40
C SER A 45 9.90 8.09 -3.78
N ALA A 46 8.58 7.94 -3.60
CA ALA A 46 7.73 8.96 -3.00
C ALA A 46 7.84 9.01 -1.46
N ILE A 47 8.35 7.94 -0.82
CA ILE A 47 8.53 7.90 0.64
C ILE A 47 9.67 8.84 1.04
N ASP A 48 9.42 9.62 2.10
CA ASP A 48 10.42 10.52 2.66
C ASP A 48 11.65 9.75 3.18
N PRO A 49 12.86 10.36 3.15
CA PRO A 49 14.08 9.67 3.56
C PRO A 49 14.06 9.12 5.00
N SER A 50 13.36 9.77 5.93
CA SER A 50 13.32 9.34 7.33
C SER A 50 12.48 8.07 7.50
N THR A 51 11.36 7.98 6.79
CA THR A 51 10.52 6.79 6.75
C THR A 51 11.20 5.65 6.01
N ARG A 52 11.87 5.92 4.87
CA ARG A 52 12.69 4.91 4.20
C ARG A 52 13.76 4.35 5.13
N HIS A 53 14.50 5.21 5.80
CA HIS A 53 15.53 4.78 6.77
C HIS A 53 14.95 3.93 7.91
N ARG A 54 13.74 4.24 8.39
CA ARG A 54 13.04 3.43 9.39
C ARG A 54 12.62 2.07 8.85
N MET A 55 12.13 2.01 7.61
CA MET A 55 11.66 0.79 6.97
C MET A 55 12.81 -0.12 6.51
N SER A 56 14.01 0.42 6.25
CA SER A 56 15.18 -0.33 5.79
C SER A 56 16.03 -0.95 6.92
N ARG A 57 15.48 -1.08 8.12
CA ARG A 57 16.16 -1.68 9.27
C ARG A 57 15.22 -2.47 10.16
N GLU A 58 15.76 -3.45 10.86
CA GLU A 58 15.02 -4.28 11.80
C GLU A 58 15.92 -4.65 12.98
N LYS A 59 15.34 -4.81 14.17
CA LYS A 59 16.11 -5.26 15.34
C LYS A 59 16.67 -6.66 15.14
N THR A 60 17.93 -6.85 15.56
CA THR A 60 18.63 -8.12 15.42
C THR A 60 17.91 -9.25 16.16
N ASP A 61 17.38 -9.01 17.36
CA ASP A 61 16.65 -10.03 18.14
C ASP A 61 15.35 -10.49 17.47
N VAL A 62 14.61 -9.55 16.85
CA VAL A 62 13.40 -9.84 16.06
C VAL A 62 13.75 -10.76 14.89
N ILE A 63 14.74 -10.38 14.08
CA ILE A 63 15.19 -11.20 12.94
C ILE A 63 15.65 -12.58 13.42
N LEU A 64 16.53 -12.65 14.42
CA LEU A 64 17.09 -13.93 14.88
C LEU A 64 15.98 -14.84 15.42
N LYS A 65 14.97 -14.30 16.09
CA LYS A 65 13.81 -15.07 16.54
C LYS A 65 13.01 -15.66 15.38
N VAL A 66 12.75 -14.88 14.32
CA VAL A 66 12.04 -15.36 13.13
C VAL A 66 12.89 -16.38 12.36
N LEU A 67 14.19 -16.14 12.27
CA LEU A 67 15.15 -17.04 11.62
C LEU A 67 15.19 -18.40 12.33
N VAL A 68 15.36 -18.40 13.66
CA VAL A 68 15.31 -19.63 14.46
C VAL A 68 13.98 -20.33 14.25
N LYS A 69 12.86 -19.60 14.27
CA LYS A 69 11.55 -20.20 13.99
C LYS A 69 11.48 -20.84 12.60
N HIS A 70 11.95 -20.18 11.56
CA HIS A 70 11.90 -20.69 10.19
C HIS A 70 12.70 -21.99 10.05
N PHE A 71 13.98 -21.98 10.45
CA PHE A 71 14.83 -23.16 10.34
C PHE A 71 14.42 -24.29 11.30
N PHE A 72 13.89 -23.96 12.49
CA PHE A 72 13.50 -24.95 13.50
C PHE A 72 12.13 -25.58 13.21
N VAL A 73 11.17 -24.82 12.69
CA VAL A 73 9.80 -25.30 12.41
C VAL A 73 9.71 -26.04 11.07
N GLU A 74 10.49 -25.64 10.06
CA GLU A 74 10.53 -26.33 8.76
C GLU A 74 11.36 -27.62 8.76
N LYS A 75 11.83 -28.07 9.94
CA LYS A 75 12.69 -29.25 10.15
C LYS A 75 14.01 -29.21 9.37
N GLU A 76 14.49 -28.04 8.98
CA GLU A 76 15.78 -27.89 8.31
C GLU A 76 16.96 -27.91 9.30
N VAL A 77 16.73 -27.65 10.59
CA VAL A 77 17.73 -27.91 11.64
C VAL A 77 17.77 -29.42 11.93
N THR A 78 18.58 -30.12 11.15
CA THR A 78 19.02 -31.49 11.48
C THR A 78 20.38 -31.52 12.17
N SER A 79 21.07 -30.38 12.28
CA SER A 79 22.43 -30.31 12.85
C SER A 79 22.75 -28.96 13.48
N THR A 80 23.44 -28.97 14.62
CA THR A 80 23.98 -27.79 15.32
C THR A 80 24.92 -26.96 14.44
N LEU A 81 25.52 -27.56 13.40
CA LEU A 81 26.41 -26.86 12.48
C LEU A 81 25.72 -25.78 11.64
N VAL A 82 24.42 -25.90 11.33
CA VAL A 82 23.68 -24.82 10.63
C VAL A 82 23.67 -23.58 11.52
N MET A 83 23.35 -23.76 12.80
CA MET A 83 23.32 -22.68 13.79
C MET A 83 24.71 -22.09 14.03
N ASP A 84 25.75 -22.91 14.11
CA ASP A 84 27.13 -22.44 14.24
C ASP A 84 27.58 -21.65 13.01
N SER A 85 27.19 -22.09 11.81
CA SER A 85 27.49 -21.39 10.54
C SER A 85 26.79 -20.03 10.47
N LEU A 86 25.50 -19.98 10.87
CA LEU A 86 24.74 -18.73 11.00
C LEU A 86 25.36 -17.80 12.05
N TYR A 87 25.73 -18.33 13.21
CA TYR A 87 26.35 -17.55 14.28
C TYR A 87 27.69 -16.96 13.85
N THR A 88 28.57 -17.78 13.25
CA THR A 88 29.87 -17.31 12.73
C THR A 88 29.69 -16.32 11.58
N GLY A 89 28.70 -16.53 10.71
CA GLY A 89 28.29 -15.56 9.67
C GLY A 89 27.84 -14.22 10.26
N LEU A 90 27.03 -14.24 11.33
CA LEU A 90 26.64 -13.03 12.07
C LEU A 90 27.85 -12.31 12.67
N LYS A 91 28.76 -13.06 13.30
CA LYS A 91 30.00 -12.49 13.85
C LYS A 91 30.90 -11.89 12.77
N ALA A 92 30.92 -12.45 11.57
CA ALA A 92 31.62 -11.86 10.44
C ALA A 92 31.01 -10.50 10.03
N LEU A 93 29.67 -10.38 10.02
CA LEU A 93 28.99 -9.11 9.74
C LEU A 93 29.26 -8.03 10.81
N GLU A 94 29.15 -8.40 12.09
CA GLU A 94 29.47 -7.50 13.21
C GLU A 94 30.93 -7.03 13.20
N TYR A 95 31.86 -7.89 12.79
CA TYR A 95 33.28 -7.54 12.70
C TYR A 95 33.54 -6.56 11.55
N GLN A 96 32.91 -6.79 10.38
CA GLN A 96 33.03 -5.88 9.24
C GLN A 96 32.48 -4.48 9.57
N SER A 97 31.37 -4.37 10.30
CA SER A 97 30.80 -3.06 10.64
C SER A 97 31.66 -2.26 11.62
N LYS A 98 32.36 -2.93 12.54
CA LYS A 98 33.29 -2.32 13.51
C LYS A 98 34.68 -2.00 12.93
N GLY A 99 35.04 -2.60 11.80
CA GLY A 99 36.39 -2.67 11.25
C GLY A 99 36.81 -1.57 10.26
N LYS A 100 36.20 -0.37 10.25
CA LYS A 100 36.60 0.72 9.34
C LYS A 100 38.02 1.30 9.57
N LYS A 101 38.85 0.71 10.41
CA LYS A 101 40.26 1.07 10.58
C LYS A 101 41.16 -0.17 10.52
N GLY A 102 41.77 -0.36 9.34
CA GLY A 102 43.02 -1.10 9.17
C GLY A 102 42.90 -2.61 9.03
N ARG A 103 42.67 -3.11 7.81
CA ARG A 103 43.27 -4.39 7.39
C ARG A 103 43.45 -4.46 5.87
N THR A 104 44.53 -5.16 5.51
CA THR A 104 45.15 -5.28 4.20
C THR A 104 44.20 -5.81 3.13
N ILE A 105 44.25 -5.14 1.98
CA ILE A 105 43.39 -5.23 0.79
C ILE A 105 43.45 -6.62 0.08
N ALA A 106 44.32 -7.53 0.49
CA ALA A 106 44.69 -8.69 -0.33
C ALA A 106 43.84 -9.97 -0.19
N ASP A 107 42.93 -10.07 0.80
CA ASP A 107 42.15 -11.31 1.06
C ASP A 107 40.63 -11.08 1.04
N LEU A 108 40.19 -9.87 0.65
CA LEU A 108 38.78 -9.46 0.55
C LEU A 108 38.36 -9.09 -0.88
N ASP A 109 39.28 -9.18 -1.84
CA ASP A 109 39.12 -8.72 -3.23
C ASP A 109 38.16 -9.60 -4.06
N GLU A 110 37.64 -10.70 -3.47
CA GLU A 110 36.83 -11.71 -4.16
C GLU A 110 35.39 -11.81 -3.61
N LEU A 111 35.04 -11.10 -2.54
CA LEU A 111 33.72 -11.19 -1.91
C LEU A 111 32.81 -10.03 -2.35
N PRO A 112 31.59 -10.31 -2.84
CA PRO A 112 30.70 -9.26 -3.31
C PRO A 112 30.23 -8.41 -2.12
N ALA A 113 30.06 -7.10 -2.35
CA ALA A 113 29.72 -6.14 -1.29
C ALA A 113 28.50 -6.63 -0.49
N PRO A 114 28.54 -6.64 0.85
CA PRO A 114 27.47 -7.20 1.67
C PRO A 114 26.17 -6.42 1.47
N MET A 115 25.04 -7.13 1.46
CA MET A 115 23.71 -6.51 1.29
C MET A 115 23.18 -5.86 2.56
N ILE A 116 23.73 -6.25 3.72
CA ILE A 116 23.32 -5.76 5.03
C ILE A 116 24.53 -5.40 5.89
N HIS A 117 24.29 -4.54 6.88
CA HIS A 117 25.21 -4.23 7.95
C HIS A 117 24.54 -4.44 9.31
N VAL A 118 25.35 -4.69 10.32
CA VAL A 118 24.90 -4.68 11.72
C VAL A 118 25.36 -3.38 12.35
N ASP A 119 24.41 -2.50 12.64
CA ASP A 119 24.64 -1.25 13.36
C ASP A 119 23.99 -1.34 14.74
N MET A 120 24.80 -1.18 15.79
CA MET A 120 24.40 -1.42 17.18
C MET A 120 23.68 -2.77 17.36
N ASP A 121 22.35 -2.76 17.50
CA ASP A 121 21.45 -3.89 17.70
C ASP A 121 20.45 -4.08 16.55
N MET A 122 20.73 -3.47 15.39
CA MET A 122 19.86 -3.52 14.22
C MET A 122 20.59 -4.03 12.99
N PHE A 123 19.88 -4.83 12.20
CA PHE A 123 20.24 -5.05 10.80
C PHE A 123 19.76 -3.88 9.97
N VAL A 124 20.63 -3.37 9.11
CA VAL A 124 20.36 -2.25 8.21
C VAL A 124 20.75 -2.65 6.80
N LEU A 125 19.92 -2.32 5.81
CA LEU A 125 20.25 -2.52 4.41
C LEU A 125 21.45 -1.64 3.99
N ALA A 126 22.38 -2.21 3.22
CA ALA A 126 23.63 -1.56 2.84
C ALA A 126 23.48 -0.54 1.68
N SER A 127 22.41 -0.64 0.90
CA SER A 127 22.07 0.26 -0.21
C SER A 127 20.56 0.52 -0.25
N ASP A 128 20.11 1.27 -1.26
CA ASP A 128 18.68 1.43 -1.55
C ASP A 128 18.01 0.06 -1.78
N VAL A 129 16.74 -0.04 -1.36
CA VAL A 129 15.96 -1.27 -1.44
C VAL A 129 15.84 -1.75 -2.89
N ILE A 130 15.62 -0.86 -3.85
CA ILE A 130 15.46 -1.24 -5.26
C ILE A 130 16.72 -1.93 -5.78
N ASP A 131 17.89 -1.31 -5.55
CA ASP A 131 19.18 -1.86 -5.96
C ASP A 131 19.44 -3.25 -5.36
N LEU A 132 19.09 -3.43 -4.08
CA LEU A 132 19.28 -4.70 -3.39
C LEU A 132 18.33 -5.79 -3.89
N LEU A 133 17.08 -5.46 -4.23
CA LEU A 133 16.12 -6.42 -4.78
C LEU A 133 16.54 -6.88 -6.19
N GLU A 134 16.96 -5.94 -7.04
CA GLU A 134 17.49 -6.26 -8.37
C GLU A 134 18.74 -7.14 -8.27
N ARG A 135 19.65 -6.78 -7.35
CA ARG A 135 20.84 -7.59 -7.08
C ARG A 135 20.49 -8.99 -6.59
N ALA A 136 19.58 -9.13 -5.62
CA ALA A 136 19.15 -10.45 -5.13
C ALA A 136 18.51 -11.32 -6.22
N ALA A 137 17.80 -10.71 -7.18
CA ALA A 137 17.21 -11.42 -8.30
C ALA A 137 18.27 -11.93 -9.31
N LEU A 138 19.41 -11.25 -9.39
CA LEU A 138 20.52 -11.57 -10.30
C LEU A 138 21.67 -12.36 -9.64
N GLU A 139 21.69 -12.44 -8.30
CA GLU A 139 22.74 -13.11 -7.53
C GLU A 139 22.95 -14.56 -8.05
N PRO A 140 24.18 -14.92 -8.45
CA PRO A 140 24.48 -16.29 -8.85
C PRO A 140 24.16 -17.24 -7.71
N LEU A 141 23.39 -18.28 -7.99
CA LEU A 141 23.22 -19.37 -7.04
C LEU A 141 24.59 -19.93 -6.68
N PRO A 142 24.81 -20.36 -5.42
CA PRO A 142 26.03 -21.05 -5.04
C PRO A 142 26.20 -22.26 -5.96
N CYS A 143 26.99 -22.15 -7.02
CA CYS A 143 27.34 -23.31 -7.82
C CYS A 143 28.13 -24.25 -6.92
N GLN A 144 27.88 -25.56 -7.06
CA GLN A 144 28.83 -26.53 -6.55
C GLN A 144 30.22 -26.13 -7.02
N PRO A 145 31.26 -26.33 -6.19
CA PRO A 145 32.60 -25.92 -6.57
C PRO A 145 32.87 -26.53 -7.94
N VAL A 146 33.14 -25.66 -8.91
CA VAL A 146 33.70 -26.12 -10.18
C VAL A 146 34.92 -26.89 -9.73
N SER A 147 34.92 -28.20 -9.98
CA SER A 147 36.09 -29.04 -9.80
C SER A 147 37.27 -28.24 -10.35
N PRO A 148 38.39 -28.08 -9.62
CA PRO A 148 39.55 -27.40 -10.16
C PRO A 148 39.86 -28.08 -11.49
N LYS A 149 39.54 -27.41 -12.59
CA LYS A 149 39.90 -27.88 -13.92
C LYS A 149 41.40 -27.71 -13.97
N ASP A 150 42.09 -28.79 -13.61
CA ASP A 150 43.37 -29.21 -14.14
C ASP A 150 44.34 -28.07 -14.47
N ASP A 151 44.61 -27.20 -13.50
CA ASP A 151 45.83 -26.43 -13.54
C ASP A 151 46.95 -27.40 -13.18
N LYS A 152 47.63 -27.89 -14.22
CA LYS A 152 48.95 -28.51 -14.15
C LYS A 152 49.92 -27.54 -13.45
N CYS A 153 49.85 -27.47 -12.14
CA CYS A 153 50.90 -26.89 -11.32
C CYS A 153 51.98 -27.96 -11.17
N SER A 154 53.12 -27.67 -11.78
CA SER A 154 54.35 -28.42 -11.82
C SER A 154 54.65 -29.10 -10.47
N GLN A 155 54.60 -30.42 -10.47
CA GLN A 155 55.03 -31.28 -9.37
C GLN A 155 56.56 -31.13 -9.18
N SER A 156 56.98 -30.13 -8.42
CA SER A 156 58.35 -30.04 -7.92
C SER A 156 58.45 -30.84 -6.62
N ARG A 157 59.00 -32.04 -6.76
CA ARG A 157 59.48 -32.96 -5.72
C ARG A 157 60.15 -32.19 -4.56
N MET A 158 59.76 -32.43 -3.30
CA MET A 158 60.62 -32.63 -2.12
C MET A 158 59.81 -32.99 -0.86
N LYS A 159 60.07 -34.21 -0.38
CA LYS A 159 60.30 -34.66 1.00
C LYS A 159 59.19 -34.51 2.06
N ASP A 160 58.92 -35.66 2.68
CA ASP A 160 57.90 -35.97 3.69
C ASP A 160 57.79 -34.94 4.82
N GLY A 161 56.60 -34.35 4.95
CA GLY A 161 56.23 -33.39 6.02
C GLY A 161 54.96 -32.58 5.73
N ALA A 162 54.62 -32.36 4.45
CA ALA A 162 53.57 -31.43 4.02
C ALA A 162 52.10 -31.92 4.12
N SER A 163 51.88 -33.21 4.40
CA SER A 163 50.52 -33.78 4.45
C SER A 163 49.65 -33.17 5.56
N GLY A 164 50.25 -32.82 6.70
CA GLY A 164 49.55 -32.13 7.80
C GLY A 164 49.15 -30.70 7.47
N GLU A 165 49.99 -29.99 6.72
CA GLU A 165 49.80 -28.57 6.39
C GLU A 165 48.76 -28.37 5.27
N VAL A 166 48.81 -29.18 4.21
CA VAL A 166 47.77 -29.21 3.16
C VAL A 166 46.40 -29.58 3.74
N ASN A 167 46.37 -30.51 4.70
CA ASN A 167 45.16 -30.92 5.40
C ASN A 167 44.57 -29.82 6.30
N LYS A 168 45.44 -29.02 6.94
CA LYS A 168 45.05 -27.86 7.74
C LYS A 168 44.46 -26.75 6.86
N ILE A 169 45.13 -26.43 5.75
CA ILE A 169 44.66 -25.44 4.77
C ILE A 169 43.30 -25.83 4.18
N SER A 170 43.09 -27.12 3.87
CA SER A 170 41.80 -27.62 3.38
C SER A 170 40.67 -27.51 4.42
N MET A 171 40.94 -27.73 5.71
CA MET A 171 39.93 -27.57 6.75
C MET A 171 39.59 -26.10 7.00
N GLU A 172 40.60 -25.22 7.05
CA GLU A 172 40.37 -23.79 7.19
C GLU A 172 39.57 -23.21 6.01
N ARG A 173 39.80 -23.71 4.78
CA ARG A 173 38.99 -23.35 3.61
C ARG A 173 37.51 -23.73 3.79
N GLU A 174 37.23 -24.92 4.30
CA GLU A 174 35.86 -25.39 4.52
C GLU A 174 35.17 -24.59 5.63
N GLU A 175 35.88 -24.30 6.73
CA GLU A 175 35.37 -23.45 7.82
C GLU A 175 35.07 -22.01 7.34
N ARG A 176 35.92 -21.45 6.47
CA ARG A 176 35.65 -20.15 5.81
C ARG A 176 34.41 -20.21 4.91
N ARG A 177 34.24 -21.29 4.15
CA ARG A 177 33.09 -21.48 3.26
C ARG A 177 31.78 -21.58 4.04
N LEU A 178 31.77 -22.30 5.16
CA LEU A 178 30.62 -22.37 6.07
C LEU A 178 30.25 -21.00 6.64
N THR A 179 31.26 -20.21 7.03
CA THR A 179 31.06 -18.84 7.53
C THR A 179 30.44 -17.94 6.45
N GLU A 180 30.95 -18.02 5.21
CA GLU A 180 30.41 -17.27 4.08
C GLU A 180 28.96 -17.67 3.77
N LEU A 181 28.68 -18.97 3.77
CA LEU A 181 27.35 -19.50 3.52
C LEU A 181 26.35 -19.02 4.58
N GLY A 182 26.74 -19.10 5.85
CA GLY A 182 25.96 -18.55 6.97
C GLY A 182 25.69 -17.06 6.81
N ARG A 183 26.70 -16.28 6.40
CA ARG A 183 26.54 -14.86 6.11
C ARG A 183 25.54 -14.60 4.98
N LYS A 184 25.64 -15.32 3.86
CA LYS A 184 24.71 -15.14 2.73
C LYS A 184 23.28 -15.58 3.06
N ILE A 185 23.10 -16.62 3.87
CA ILE A 185 21.78 -17.00 4.41
C ILE A 185 21.20 -15.82 5.20
N LEU A 186 21.98 -15.22 6.11
CA LEU A 186 21.54 -14.06 6.90
C LEU A 186 21.19 -12.86 6.03
N GLU A 187 22.05 -12.50 5.07
CA GLU A 187 21.82 -11.41 4.11
C GLU A 187 20.49 -11.59 3.37
N THR A 188 20.27 -12.79 2.80
CA THR A 188 19.05 -13.12 2.07
C THR A 188 17.83 -13.09 2.99
N PHE A 189 17.94 -13.63 4.20
CA PHE A 189 16.85 -13.71 5.15
C PHE A 189 16.43 -12.31 5.63
N VAL A 190 17.39 -11.48 6.03
CA VAL A 190 17.18 -10.11 6.50
C VAL A 190 16.56 -9.27 5.39
N LEU A 191 17.12 -9.31 4.18
CA LEU A 191 16.57 -8.59 3.03
C LEU A 191 15.12 -8.97 2.79
N SER A 192 14.82 -10.27 2.78
CA SER A 192 13.47 -10.76 2.57
C SER A 192 12.51 -10.36 3.69
N HIS A 193 12.94 -10.34 4.94
CA HIS A 193 12.11 -9.91 6.07
C HIS A 193 11.77 -8.43 5.99
N ILE A 194 12.80 -7.59 5.80
CA ILE A 194 12.64 -6.14 5.66
C ILE A 194 11.74 -5.83 4.46
N PHE A 195 12.02 -6.46 3.31
CA PHE A 195 11.22 -6.30 2.11
C PHE A 195 9.75 -6.70 2.33
N SER A 196 9.46 -7.76 3.07
CA SER A 196 8.08 -8.14 3.40
C SER A 196 7.33 -7.03 4.15
N GLY A 197 7.99 -6.32 5.07
CA GLY A 197 7.38 -5.18 5.76
C GLY A 197 7.10 -4.00 4.81
N ILE A 198 8.03 -3.73 3.90
CA ILE A 198 7.87 -2.70 2.86
C ILE A 198 6.76 -3.07 1.88
N GLU A 199 6.68 -4.33 1.47
CA GLU A 199 5.65 -4.84 0.58
C GLU A 199 4.26 -4.69 1.20
N VAL A 200 4.10 -5.00 2.50
CA VAL A 200 2.83 -4.77 3.22
C VAL A 200 2.45 -3.29 3.17
N ALA A 201 3.37 -2.38 3.50
CA ALA A 201 3.12 -0.94 3.43
C ALA A 201 2.76 -0.46 2.02
N TYR A 202 3.37 -1.06 0.99
CA TYR A 202 3.01 -0.80 -0.41
C TYR A 202 1.58 -1.26 -0.72
N GLN A 203 1.20 -2.46 -0.32
CA GLN A 203 -0.17 -2.97 -0.53
C GLN A 203 -1.20 -2.10 0.21
N GLU A 204 -0.88 -1.66 1.42
CA GLU A 204 -1.72 -0.73 2.19
C GLU A 204 -1.88 0.61 1.48
N ALA A 205 -0.81 1.19 0.93
CA ALA A 205 -0.87 2.44 0.17
C ALA A 205 -1.72 2.30 -1.11
N VAL A 206 -1.60 1.17 -1.81
CA VAL A 206 -2.44 0.87 -3.00
C VAL A 206 -3.90 0.72 -2.61
N ALA A 207 -4.19 0.00 -1.53
CA ALA A 207 -5.56 -0.18 -1.02
C ALA A 207 -6.18 1.15 -0.58
N LEU A 208 -5.41 2.00 0.11
CA LEU A 208 -5.84 3.32 0.55
C LEU A 208 -6.17 4.22 -0.65
N LYS A 209 -5.29 4.29 -1.65
CA LYS A 209 -5.52 5.07 -2.87
C LYS A 209 -6.80 4.64 -3.60
N ARG A 210 -7.05 3.33 -3.67
CA ARG A 210 -8.28 2.80 -4.26
C ARG A 210 -9.52 3.18 -3.45
N GLN A 211 -9.43 3.17 -2.12
CA GLN A 211 -10.52 3.59 -1.24
C GLN A 211 -10.83 5.09 -1.39
N GLU A 212 -9.80 5.94 -1.48
CA GLU A 212 -9.95 7.38 -1.71
C GLU A 212 -10.62 7.70 -3.06
N GLU A 213 -10.35 6.90 -4.09
CA GLU A 213 -11.00 7.04 -5.39
C GLU A 213 -12.50 6.69 -5.34
N LEU A 214 -12.86 5.59 -4.66
CA LEU A 214 -14.26 5.23 -4.45
C LEU A 214 -15.05 6.30 -3.68
N ILE A 215 -14.45 6.88 -2.63
CA ILE A 215 -15.09 7.96 -1.86
C ILE A 215 -15.31 9.18 -2.76
N ARG A 216 -14.32 9.54 -3.58
CA ARG A 216 -14.42 10.69 -4.48
C ARG A 216 -15.51 10.51 -5.54
N GLU A 217 -15.64 9.31 -6.09
CA GLU A 217 -16.72 8.95 -7.01
C GLU A 217 -18.10 9.06 -6.34
N GLU A 218 -18.26 8.53 -5.12
CA GLU A 218 -19.50 8.63 -4.35
C GLU A 218 -19.86 10.09 -4.02
N GLU A 219 -18.87 10.90 -3.63
CA GLU A 219 -19.05 12.34 -3.37
C GLU A 219 -19.47 13.11 -4.63
N GLU A 220 -18.90 12.77 -5.79
CA GLU A 220 -19.27 13.36 -7.07
C GLU A 220 -20.71 12.99 -7.47
N GLU A 221 -21.09 11.72 -7.34
CA GLU A 221 -22.46 11.27 -7.58
C GLU A 221 -23.47 11.93 -6.63
N ALA A 222 -23.15 12.00 -5.34
CA ALA A 222 -23.98 12.67 -4.34
C ALA A 222 -24.13 14.17 -4.62
N TRP A 223 -23.04 14.81 -5.08
CA TRP A 223 -23.04 16.21 -5.48
C TRP A 223 -23.96 16.44 -6.69
N LEU A 224 -23.86 15.60 -7.73
CA LEU A 224 -24.71 15.64 -8.91
C LEU A 224 -26.19 15.45 -8.55
N LEU A 225 -26.51 14.43 -7.74
CA LEU A 225 -27.87 14.14 -7.29
C LEU A 225 -28.46 15.29 -6.45
N GLY A 226 -27.63 15.88 -5.58
CA GLY A 226 -27.99 17.05 -4.79
C GLY A 226 -28.29 18.28 -5.65
N ASN A 227 -27.52 18.48 -6.72
CA ASN A 227 -27.72 19.58 -7.65
C ASN A 227 -28.99 19.40 -8.50
N GLU A 228 -29.27 18.18 -8.97
CA GLU A 228 -30.54 17.85 -9.64
C GLU A 228 -31.75 18.09 -8.74
N MET A 229 -31.68 17.69 -7.46
CA MET A 229 -32.77 17.85 -6.50
C MET A 229 -33.00 19.33 -6.17
N LYS A 230 -31.94 20.15 -6.08
CA LYS A 230 -32.05 21.61 -5.95
C LYS A 230 -32.66 22.26 -7.20
N GLY A 231 -32.25 21.81 -8.40
CA GLY A 231 -32.83 22.26 -9.66
C GLY A 231 -34.33 21.95 -9.78
N LYS A 232 -34.74 20.74 -9.39
CA LYS A 232 -36.17 20.32 -9.36
C LYS A 232 -36.99 21.13 -8.34
N ARG A 233 -36.45 21.46 -7.16
CA ARG A 233 -37.14 22.34 -6.19
C ARG A 233 -37.27 23.78 -6.69
N ALA A 234 -36.23 24.33 -7.32
CA ALA A 234 -36.26 25.67 -7.89
C ALA A 234 -37.25 25.79 -9.07
N GLY A 235 -37.30 24.77 -9.94
CA GLY A 235 -38.27 24.69 -11.04
C GLY A 235 -39.72 24.51 -10.57
N GLY A 236 -39.95 23.65 -9.58
CA GLY A 236 -41.28 23.39 -9.00
C GLY A 236 -41.86 24.57 -8.22
N ALA A 237 -41.02 25.41 -7.59
CA ALA A 237 -41.45 26.64 -6.93
C ALA A 237 -41.97 27.67 -7.95
N ASN A 238 -41.31 27.79 -9.10
CA ASN A 238 -41.70 28.72 -10.15
C ASN A 238 -43.00 28.30 -10.86
N GLU A 239 -43.27 27.00 -10.98
CA GLU A 239 -44.53 26.48 -11.53
C GLU A 239 -45.71 26.64 -10.56
N LYS A 240 -45.49 26.44 -9.26
CA LYS A 240 -46.51 26.65 -8.22
C LYS A 240 -46.92 28.13 -8.09
N ASP A 241 -45.98 29.06 -8.22
CA ASP A 241 -46.27 30.51 -8.18
C ASP A 241 -47.09 30.97 -9.41
N LYS A 242 -46.78 30.46 -10.61
CA LYS A 242 -47.56 30.73 -11.83
C LYS A 242 -49.00 30.19 -11.74
N ARG A 243 -49.21 28.99 -11.16
CA ARG A 243 -50.56 28.44 -10.95
C ARG A 243 -51.35 29.22 -9.87
N ALA A 244 -50.70 29.71 -8.82
CA ALA A 244 -51.34 30.52 -7.78
C ALA A 244 -51.81 31.89 -8.32
N LYS A 245 -50.99 32.56 -9.14
CA LYS A 245 -51.36 33.82 -9.81
C LYS A 245 -52.55 33.65 -10.77
N LYS A 246 -52.62 32.54 -11.51
CA LYS A 246 -53.77 32.24 -12.38
C LYS A 246 -55.06 32.01 -11.60
N LYS A 247 -55.00 31.31 -10.46
CA LYS A 247 -56.18 31.09 -9.59
C LYS A 247 -56.68 32.39 -8.93
N GLN A 248 -55.79 33.26 -8.45
CA GLN A 248 -56.19 34.56 -7.90
C GLN A 248 -56.81 35.50 -8.96
N ALA A 249 -56.28 35.52 -10.18
CA ALA A 249 -56.84 36.33 -11.27
C ALA A 249 -58.25 35.89 -11.68
N GLN A 250 -58.53 34.59 -11.64
CA GLN A 250 -59.83 34.01 -11.98
C GLN A 250 -60.87 34.27 -10.87
N GLN A 251 -60.47 34.24 -9.60
CA GLN A 251 -61.32 34.57 -8.46
C GLN A 251 -61.67 36.07 -8.42
N LYS A 252 -60.72 36.97 -8.75
CA LYS A 252 -60.98 38.41 -8.89
C LYS A 252 -61.97 38.75 -10.02
N LYS A 253 -61.95 38.00 -11.13
CA LYS A 253 -62.92 38.16 -12.23
C LYS A 253 -64.33 37.71 -11.85
N ASN A 254 -64.46 36.63 -11.07
CA ASN A 254 -65.77 36.16 -10.61
C ASN A 254 -66.38 37.08 -9.53
N ASN A 255 -65.58 37.62 -8.61
CA ASN A 255 -66.09 38.59 -7.62
C ASN A 255 -66.55 39.92 -8.25
N ARG A 256 -65.96 40.35 -9.38
CA ARG A 256 -66.46 41.53 -10.10
C ARG A 256 -67.83 41.27 -10.75
N LYS A 257 -68.07 40.05 -11.26
CA LYS A 257 -69.38 39.68 -11.82
C LYS A 257 -70.49 39.56 -10.76
N ILE A 258 -70.15 39.10 -9.55
CA ILE A 258 -71.12 38.98 -8.45
C ILE A 258 -71.48 40.36 -7.89
N LYS A 259 -70.50 41.27 -7.75
CA LYS A 259 -70.72 42.63 -7.24
C LYS A 259 -71.49 43.55 -8.19
N ASP A 260 -71.48 43.27 -9.50
CA ASP A 260 -72.32 44.01 -10.45
C ASP A 260 -73.76 43.50 -10.45
N LYS A 261 -74.00 42.18 -10.32
CA LYS A 261 -75.36 41.65 -10.14
C LYS A 261 -76.06 42.15 -8.87
N GLU A 262 -75.33 42.25 -7.77
CA GLU A 262 -75.88 42.71 -6.48
C GLU A 262 -76.19 44.23 -6.48
N ARG A 263 -75.59 45.00 -7.39
CA ARG A 263 -75.93 46.42 -7.59
C ARG A 263 -77.14 46.62 -8.48
N ASP A 264 -77.36 45.76 -9.46
CA ASP A 264 -78.54 45.81 -10.32
C ASP A 264 -79.82 45.43 -9.55
N GLU A 265 -79.77 44.39 -8.70
CA GLU A 265 -80.92 43.99 -7.85
C GLU A 265 -81.30 45.10 -6.84
N LYS A 266 -80.32 45.85 -6.32
CA LYS A 266 -80.55 46.94 -5.38
C LYS A 266 -81.03 48.24 -6.06
N PHE A 267 -80.82 48.38 -7.37
CA PHE A 267 -81.35 49.49 -8.17
C PHE A 267 -82.81 49.23 -8.58
N GLU A 268 -83.16 48.00 -8.96
CA GLU A 268 -84.55 47.65 -9.29
C GLU A 268 -85.49 47.78 -8.08
N ALA A 269 -85.06 47.34 -6.89
CA ALA A 269 -85.86 47.51 -5.67
C ALA A 269 -86.15 48.98 -5.34
N LYS A 270 -85.21 49.89 -5.64
CA LYS A 270 -85.34 51.34 -5.39
C LYS A 270 -86.19 52.08 -6.42
N ILE A 271 -86.36 51.51 -7.62
CA ILE A 271 -87.23 52.07 -8.66
C ILE A 271 -88.68 51.66 -8.40
N LEU A 272 -88.93 50.44 -7.91
CA LEU A 272 -90.27 49.98 -7.56
C LEU A 272 -90.85 50.75 -6.35
N GLU A 273 -90.02 51.09 -5.36
CA GLU A 273 -90.42 51.85 -4.17
C GLU A 273 -90.84 53.29 -4.50
N ARG A 274 -90.22 53.94 -5.51
CA ARG A 274 -90.61 55.29 -5.96
C ARG A 274 -91.87 55.33 -6.83
N LEU A 275 -92.25 54.23 -7.46
CA LEU A 275 -93.46 54.14 -8.27
C LEU A 275 -94.72 53.89 -7.42
N HIS A 276 -94.57 53.46 -6.16
CA HIS A 276 -95.69 53.14 -5.27
C HIS A 276 -96.16 54.33 -4.40
N ASP A 277 -95.38 55.41 -4.33
CA ASP A 277 -95.72 56.63 -3.57
C ASP A 277 -96.41 57.72 -4.41
N GLU A 278 -96.62 57.50 -5.71
CA GLU A 278 -97.24 58.48 -6.63
C GLU A 278 -98.62 58.04 -7.15
N THR A 279 -99.29 57.12 -6.44
CA THR A 279 -100.71 56.77 -6.63
C THR A 279 -101.42 56.67 -5.28
N ALA A 280 -101.56 57.79 -4.57
CA ALA A 280 -102.57 57.95 -3.52
C ALA A 280 -102.88 59.44 -3.26
N ILE A 281 -104.18 59.78 -3.38
CA ILE A 281 -104.89 61.00 -2.92
C ILE A 281 -104.90 62.14 -3.97
N ASP A 282 -105.89 62.31 -4.85
CA ASP A 282 -107.38 62.37 -4.81
C ASP A 282 -107.97 63.77 -4.47
N ASP A 283 -109.02 64.10 -5.23
CA ASP A 283 -109.63 65.40 -5.51
C ASP A 283 -110.29 66.15 -4.33
N SER A 284 -110.42 67.46 -4.50
CA SER A 284 -110.96 68.45 -3.53
C SER A 284 -112.49 68.56 -3.50
N ASP A 285 -113.00 68.86 -2.28
CA ASP A 285 -114.20 69.67 -1.93
C ASP A 285 -115.60 69.19 -2.40
N GLY A 286 -116.68 69.21 -1.62
CA GLY A 286 -116.97 69.77 -0.30
C GLY A 286 -118.48 70.09 -0.20
N LEU A 287 -119.13 69.71 0.92
CA LEU A 287 -120.34 70.29 1.55
C LEU A 287 -121.68 70.22 0.76
N SER A 288 -122.90 70.22 1.31
CA SER A 288 -123.47 70.70 2.58
C SER A 288 -124.81 69.99 2.87
N SER A 289 -125.29 70.16 4.10
CA SER A 289 -126.52 69.64 4.72
C SER A 289 -127.87 69.93 4.03
N LYS A 290 -128.81 69.03 4.39
CA LYS A 290 -130.28 69.07 4.37
C LYS A 290 -130.99 68.70 3.07
#